data_AF-A0A482X0T4-F1
#
_entry.id   AF-A0A482X0T4-F1
#
_cell.length_a   1.000
_cell.length_b   1.000
_cell.length_c   1.000
_cell.angle_alpha   90.00
_cell.angle_beta   90.00
_cell.angle_gamma   90.00
#
_symmetry.space_group_name_H-M   'P 1'
#
loop_
_entity.id
_entity.type
_entity.pdbx_description
1 polymer ?
#
loop_
_entity_poly.entity_id
_entity_poly.type
_entity_poly.pdbx_seq_one_letter_code
_entity_poly.pdbx_strand_id
1 'polypeptide(L)'
;MQSTRTIAVPPVDPLNTAGPDAIPLCDRNRPLYCKSNQGNLKMMLKGFGYNFRSDRGEITVWWCDKRAKHRCSVLAETDGDRIIKEPIHNHPPDWEKFEWEYNFAQKNKKA
;
A
#
# COMPACT_ATOMS: atom_id res chain seq x y z
N MET A 1 -6.98 15.22 -38.00
CA MET A 1 -7.49 13.92 -37.48
C MET A 1 -6.45 13.39 -36.52
N GLN A 2 -6.71 13.46 -35.21
CA GLN A 2 -5.72 13.08 -34.19
C GLN A 2 -5.62 11.54 -34.14
N SER A 3 -4.45 11.01 -34.49
CA SER A 3 -4.17 9.58 -34.52
C SER A 3 -3.91 9.09 -33.10
N THR A 4 -4.92 8.48 -32.47
CA THR A 4 -4.78 7.78 -31.19
C THR A 4 -3.89 6.54 -31.39
N ARG A 5 -2.73 6.51 -30.74
CA ARG A 5 -1.89 5.32 -30.66
C ARG A 5 -2.47 4.37 -29.62
N THR A 6 -3.06 3.27 -30.08
CA THR A 6 -3.40 2.12 -29.24
C THR A 6 -2.09 1.51 -28.73
N ILE A 7 -1.82 1.62 -27.43
CA ILE A 7 -0.72 0.91 -26.79
C ILE A 7 -1.20 -0.53 -26.59
N ALA A 8 -0.62 -1.47 -27.34
CA ALA A 8 -0.82 -2.90 -27.14
C ALA A 8 -0.18 -3.29 -25.81
N VAL A 9 -1.01 -3.73 -24.85
CA VAL A 9 -0.53 -4.36 -23.62
C VAL A 9 -0.07 -5.78 -24.00
N PRO A 10 1.17 -6.18 -23.70
CA PRO A 10 1.67 -7.51 -24.04
C PRO A 10 0.87 -8.60 -23.31
N PRO A 11 0.80 -9.82 -23.87
CA PRO A 11 0.06 -10.92 -23.26
C PRO A 11 0.69 -11.30 -21.93
N VAL A 12 -0.12 -11.28 -20.87
CA VAL A 12 0.26 -11.67 -19.52
C VAL A 12 0.39 -13.19 -19.47
N ASP A 13 1.60 -13.70 -19.27
CA ASP A 13 1.84 -15.13 -19.06
C ASP A 13 1.27 -15.58 -17.70
N PRO A 14 0.30 -16.53 -17.66
CA PRO A 14 -0.42 -16.88 -16.43
C PRO A 14 0.36 -17.77 -15.45
N LEU A 15 1.68 -17.99 -15.65
CA LEU A 15 2.46 -18.98 -14.89
C LEU A 15 3.64 -18.41 -14.09
N ASN A 16 3.82 -17.09 -14.00
CA ASN A 16 4.78 -16.49 -13.06
C ASN A 16 4.39 -15.06 -12.66
N THR A 17 3.60 -14.91 -11.60
CA THR A 17 3.30 -13.58 -11.03
C THR A 17 3.48 -13.59 -9.51
N ALA A 18 4.73 -13.71 -9.07
CA ALA A 18 5.15 -13.34 -7.72
C ALA A 18 5.58 -11.86 -7.65
N GLY A 19 5.12 -11.05 -8.61
CA GLY A 19 5.41 -9.63 -8.75
C GLY A 19 4.23 -8.76 -8.31
N PRO A 20 4.41 -7.42 -8.23
CA PRO A 20 3.39 -6.46 -7.79
C PRO A 20 2.10 -6.41 -8.65
N ASP A 21 2.01 -7.24 -9.68
CA ASP A 21 0.93 -7.25 -10.67
C ASP A 21 -0.31 -8.03 -10.21
N ALA A 22 -0.23 -8.79 -9.11
CA ALA A 22 -1.40 -9.40 -8.47
C ALA A 22 -2.36 -8.37 -7.82
N ILE A 23 -1.86 -7.15 -7.54
CA ILE A 23 -2.66 -6.09 -6.92
C ILE A 23 -2.95 -5.00 -7.96
N PRO A 24 -4.22 -4.59 -8.15
CA PRO A 24 -4.57 -3.53 -9.08
C PRO A 24 -3.76 -2.25 -8.81
N LEU A 25 -3.29 -1.58 -9.87
CA LEU A 25 -2.50 -0.34 -9.75
C LEU A 25 -3.23 0.75 -8.94
N CYS A 26 -4.56 0.84 -9.08
CA CYS A 26 -5.39 1.77 -8.33
C CYS A 26 -5.35 1.49 -6.81
N ASP A 27 -5.23 0.22 -6.42
CA ASP A 27 -5.13 -0.20 -5.02
C ASP A 27 -3.71 -0.04 -4.48
N ARG A 28 -2.69 -0.22 -5.32
CA ARG A 28 -1.29 0.04 -4.93
C ARG A 28 -1.03 1.52 -4.62
N ASN A 29 -1.64 2.43 -5.37
CA ASN A 29 -1.32 3.86 -5.32
C ASN A 29 -2.21 4.69 -4.39
N ARG A 30 -3.17 4.07 -3.70
CA ARG A 30 -4.01 4.74 -2.70
C ARG A 30 -3.75 4.16 -1.31
N PRO A 31 -3.97 4.94 -0.23
CA PRO A 31 -4.03 4.40 1.12
C PRO A 31 -5.10 3.32 1.22
N LEU A 32 -4.72 2.15 1.71
CA LEU A 32 -5.65 1.08 2.04
C LEU A 32 -5.57 0.79 3.52
N TYR A 33 -6.72 0.69 4.18
CA TYR A 33 -6.79 0.52 5.63
C TYR A 33 -7.21 -0.90 5.99
N CYS A 34 -6.56 -1.45 7.02
CA CYS A 34 -6.89 -2.75 7.59
C CYS A 34 -6.57 -2.80 9.08
N LYS A 35 -7.02 -3.87 9.74
CA LYS A 35 -6.57 -4.22 11.09
C LYS A 35 -5.59 -5.38 10.99
N SER A 36 -4.53 -5.34 11.79
CA SER A 36 -3.66 -6.50 11.97
C SER A 36 -4.38 -7.61 12.75
N ASN A 37 -3.79 -8.81 12.80
CA ASN A 37 -4.29 -9.90 13.64
C ASN A 37 -4.39 -9.53 15.14
N GLN A 38 -3.62 -8.53 15.59
CA GLN A 38 -3.64 -8.02 16.96
C GLN A 38 -4.66 -6.87 17.15
N GLY A 39 -5.46 -6.55 16.13
CA GLY A 39 -6.46 -5.48 16.16
C GLY A 39 -5.92 -4.08 15.92
N ASN A 40 -4.60 -3.90 15.79
CA ASN A 40 -3.99 -2.59 15.55
C ASN A 40 -4.32 -2.08 14.14
N LEU A 41 -4.62 -0.79 14.03
CA LEU A 41 -4.85 -0.12 12.75
C LEU A 41 -3.56 -0.09 11.92
N LYS A 42 -3.71 -0.48 10.64
CA LYS A 42 -2.66 -0.42 9.63
C LYS A 42 -3.13 0.30 8.38
N MET A 43 -2.18 0.92 7.71
CA MET A 43 -2.34 1.46 6.36
C MET A 43 -1.32 0.79 5.43
N MET A 44 -1.72 0.49 4.21
CA MET A 44 -0.87 0.00 3.13
C MET A 44 -0.84 1.03 2.02
N LEU A 45 0.35 1.31 1.48
CA LEU A 45 0.52 2.19 0.33
C LEU A 45 1.82 1.86 -0.44
N LYS A 46 1.74 1.74 -1.77
CA LYS A 46 2.89 1.62 -2.70
C LYS A 46 3.91 0.54 -2.31
N GLY A 47 3.44 -0.61 -1.81
CA GLY A 47 4.31 -1.71 -1.37
C GLY A 47 4.89 -1.52 0.05
N PHE A 48 4.46 -0.50 0.77
CA PHE A 48 4.85 -0.22 2.16
C PHE A 48 3.68 -0.42 3.11
N GLY A 49 3.96 -0.99 4.28
CA GLY A 49 3.04 -1.11 5.40
C GLY A 49 3.33 -0.10 6.49
N TYR A 50 2.27 0.43 7.11
CA TYR A 50 2.36 1.43 8.15
C TYR A 50 1.44 1.06 9.32
N ASN A 51 1.89 1.40 10.53
CA ASN A 51 1.13 1.26 11.76
C ASN A 51 0.58 2.62 12.16
N PHE A 52 -0.64 2.63 12.70
CA PHE A 52 -1.23 3.83 13.24
C PHE A 52 -0.34 4.46 14.32
N ARG A 53 -0.21 5.79 14.25
CA ARG A 53 0.50 6.57 15.26
C ARG A 53 -0.47 7.44 16.06
N SER A 54 -1.22 8.29 15.37
CA SER A 54 -2.08 9.29 16.00
C SER A 54 -2.99 9.97 14.97
N ASP A 55 -4.15 10.43 15.43
CA ASP A 55 -4.99 11.38 14.70
C ASP A 55 -4.76 12.81 15.20
N ARG A 56 -4.75 13.76 14.28
CA ARG A 56 -4.56 15.20 14.52
C ARG A 56 -5.69 15.99 13.87
N GLY A 57 -6.93 15.69 14.28
CA GLY A 57 -8.13 16.21 13.64
C GLY A 57 -8.41 15.45 12.35
N GLU A 58 -8.27 16.12 11.20
CA GLU A 58 -8.49 15.54 9.87
C GLU A 58 -7.29 14.72 9.37
N ILE A 59 -6.12 14.92 9.99
CA ILE A 59 -4.87 14.27 9.55
C ILE A 59 -4.59 13.05 10.42
N THR A 60 -4.51 11.87 9.80
CA THR A 60 -3.98 10.67 10.45
C THR A 60 -2.50 10.49 10.12
N VAL A 61 -1.69 10.23 11.15
CA VAL A 61 -0.25 9.99 11.02
C VAL A 61 0.03 8.50 11.19
N TRP A 62 0.90 7.97 10.34
CA TRP A 62 1.25 6.55 10.28
C TRP A 62 2.77 6.35 10.30
N TRP A 63 3.26 5.41 11.12
CA TRP A 63 4.67 5.01 11.14
C TRP A 63 4.94 3.88 10.16
N CYS A 64 6.05 3.95 9.42
CA CYS A 64 6.53 2.79 8.67
C CYS A 64 6.71 1.56 9.59
N ASP A 65 6.17 0.41 9.19
CA ASP A 65 6.21 -0.81 10.02
C ASP A 65 7.61 -1.46 10.08
N LYS A 66 8.51 -1.04 9.19
CA LYS A 66 9.91 -1.45 9.13
C LYS A 66 10.84 -0.62 10.02
N ARG A 67 10.30 0.19 10.95
CA ARG A 67 11.11 0.97 11.90
C ARG A 67 12.09 0.13 12.70
N ALA A 68 11.68 -1.04 13.20
CA ALA A 68 12.57 -1.92 13.97
C ALA A 68 13.62 -2.62 13.08
N LYS A 69 13.22 -3.12 11.91
CA LYS A 69 14.09 -3.91 11.02
C LYS A 69 15.06 -3.05 10.21
N HIS A 70 14.61 -1.91 9.68
CA HIS A 70 15.38 -1.05 8.77
C HIS A 70 15.73 0.32 9.37
N ARG A 71 15.44 0.55 10.66
CA ARG A 71 15.56 1.87 11.32
C ARG A 71 14.84 2.98 10.54
N CYS A 72 13.79 2.62 9.81
CA CYS A 72 13.00 3.54 9.01
C CYS A 72 12.19 4.47 9.92
N SER A 73 12.43 5.78 9.84
CA SER A 73 11.75 6.80 10.64
C SER A 73 10.63 7.51 9.89
N VAL A 74 10.26 7.00 8.71
CA VAL A 74 9.30 7.63 7.81
C VAL A 74 7.90 7.64 8.38
N LEU A 75 7.23 8.77 8.16
CA LEU A 75 5.83 8.99 8.44
C LEU A 75 5.07 9.14 7.13
N ALA A 76 3.89 8.54 7.07
CA ALA A 76 2.87 8.91 6.11
C ALA A 76 1.79 9.73 6.82
N GLU A 77 1.27 10.73 6.13
CA GLU A 77 0.18 11.58 6.62
C GLU A 77 -0.96 11.53 5.60
N THR A 78 -2.15 11.23 6.09
CA THR A 78 -3.36 11.08 5.27
C THR A 78 -4.47 11.98 5.77
N ASP A 79 -5.24 12.54 4.85
CA ASP A 79 -6.55 13.14 5.09
C ASP A 79 -7.59 12.26 4.38
N GLY A 80 -8.30 11.43 5.14
CA GLY A 80 -9.13 10.36 4.59
C GLY A 80 -8.34 9.44 3.64
N ASP A 81 -8.78 9.30 2.39
CA ASP A 81 -8.11 8.49 1.35
C ASP A 81 -7.00 9.23 0.60
N ARG A 82 -6.68 10.47 0.98
CA ARG A 82 -5.67 11.30 0.31
C ARG A 82 -4.36 11.32 1.07
N ILE A 83 -3.26 11.17 0.34
CA ILE A 83 -1.92 11.38 0.90
C ILE A 83 -1.60 12.87 0.87
N ILE A 84 -1.18 13.41 2.01
CA ILE A 84 -0.78 14.81 2.14
C ILE A 84 0.64 15.00 1.59
N LYS A 85 1.54 14.07 1.92
CA LYS A 85 2.93 14.08 1.45
C LYS A 85 3.42 12.69 1.10
N GLU A 86 4.06 12.57 -0.05
CA GLU A 86 4.67 11.33 -0.52
C GLU A 86 5.80 10.86 0.42
N PRO A 87 5.67 9.69 1.05
CA PRO A 87 6.67 9.17 1.98
C PRO A 87 7.87 8.58 1.23
N ILE A 88 9.09 8.91 1.67
CA ILE A 88 10.35 8.45 1.06
C ILE A 88 11.07 7.55 2.05
N HIS A 89 11.28 6.27 1.70
CA HIS A 89 11.86 5.25 2.57
C HIS A 89 13.34 4.99 2.30
N ASN A 90 14.04 4.53 3.33
CA ASN A 90 15.44 4.09 3.25
C ASN A 90 15.59 2.59 2.97
N HIS A 91 14.50 1.93 2.55
CA HIS A 91 14.47 0.51 2.21
C HIS A 91 13.52 0.30 1.02
N PRO A 92 13.72 -0.79 0.25
CA PRO A 92 12.80 -1.12 -0.83
C PRO A 92 11.42 -1.52 -0.26
N PRO A 93 10.36 -1.40 -1.09
CA PRO A 93 9.04 -1.93 -0.75
C PRO A 93 9.07 -3.45 -0.57
N ASP A 94 8.20 -3.95 0.29
CA ASP A 94 8.05 -5.38 0.61
C ASP A 94 6.74 -5.86 -0.01
N TRP A 95 6.81 -6.18 -1.31
CA TRP A 95 5.63 -6.51 -2.11
C TRP A 95 4.96 -7.82 -1.68
N GLU A 96 5.73 -8.81 -1.25
CA GLU A 96 5.20 -10.09 -0.73
C GLU A 96 4.35 -9.86 0.52
N LYS A 97 4.88 -9.09 1.49
CA LYS A 97 4.12 -8.73 2.69
C LYS A 97 2.90 -7.87 2.35
N PHE A 98 3.06 -6.90 1.46
CA PHE A 98 1.99 -6.02 1.03
C PHE A 98 0.83 -6.79 0.38
N GLU A 99 1.13 -7.77 -0.48
CA GLU A 99 0.15 -8.66 -1.08
C GLU A 99 -0.57 -9.51 -0.05
N TRP A 100 0.18 -10.08 0.90
CA TRP A 100 -0.43 -10.86 1.98
C TRP A 100 -1.42 -10.03 2.80
N GLU A 101 -1.03 -8.81 3.20
CA GLU A 101 -1.89 -7.91 3.98
C GLU A 101 -3.11 -7.43 3.18
N TYR A 102 -2.92 -7.18 1.87
CA TYR A 102 -4.01 -6.86 0.95
C TYR A 102 -5.03 -8.00 0.88
N ASN A 103 -4.58 -9.21 0.60
CA ASN A 103 -5.45 -10.38 0.49
C ASN A 103 -6.15 -10.70 1.81
N PHE A 104 -5.45 -10.56 2.94
CA PHE A 104 -6.03 -10.70 4.26
C PHE A 104 -7.14 -9.67 4.52
N ALA A 105 -6.89 -8.40 4.19
CA ALA A 105 -7.89 -7.35 4.33
C ALA A 105 -9.13 -7.59 3.46
N GLN A 106 -8.96 -8.07 2.22
CA GLN A 106 -10.09 -8.38 1.33
C GLN A 106 -10.94 -9.54 1.84
N LYS A 107 -10.33 -10.57 2.45
CA LYS A 107 -11.06 -11.69 3.06
C LYS A 107 -11.92 -11.24 4.24
N ASN A 108 -11.39 -10.37 5.09
CA ASN A 108 -12.10 -9.88 6.27
C ASN A 108 -13.18 -8.82 5.97
N LYS A 109 -13.19 -8.22 4.77
CA LYS A 109 -14.28 -7.33 4.32
C LYS A 109 -15.54 -8.07 3.86
N LYS A 110 -15.44 -9.38 3.60
CA LYS A 110 -16.54 -10.21 3.07
C LYS A 110 -17.29 -11.00 4.15
N ALA A 111 -16.96 -10.80 5.42
CA ALA A 111 -17.67 -11.31 6.58
C ALA A 111 -18.49 -10.19 7.21
#